data_AF-A0A8B2S7V7-F1
#
_entry.id   AF-A0A8B2S7V7-F1
#
_cell.length_a   1.000
_cell.length_b   1.000
_cell.length_c   1.000
_cell.angle_alpha   90.00
_cell.angle_beta   90.00
_cell.angle_gamma   90.00
#
_symmetry.space_group_name_H-M   'P 1'
#
loop_
_entity.id
_entity.type
_entity.pdbx_description
1 polymer ?
#
loop_
_entity_poly.entity_id
_entity_poly.type
_entity_poly.pdbx_seq_one_letter_code
_entity_poly.pdbx_strand_id
1 'polypeptide(L)'
;MLKANLCRISYIPVFSIYAAIPIIHDVMPNHNRYYSEDWIALAGMYVLGTLISLPLLYLLKKADESGSGVSIASLFPRLLTSILAQVICLYFLWENAIYLYLSMSTVMVLSAALFGAGRKGLNLLKDKDTGNIYEIRGSKAYRLSDEEAVRYQTSMCGKGIALAEFSSSQYSGLDTNSSVLPINFGPSHTDINQGIAINPSSGMPMVGGISGLDIHGNSWGTNFNEPSNTYDPNRGY
;
A
#
# COMPACT_ATOMS: atom_id res chain seq x y z
N MET A 1 17.41 -5.62 -4.32
CA MET A 1 16.83 -6.88 -3.80
C MET A 1 16.58 -6.88 -2.28
N LEU A 2 17.47 -6.35 -1.43
CA LEU A 2 17.30 -6.43 0.04
C LEU A 2 16.01 -5.80 0.60
N LYS A 3 15.52 -4.71 -0.03
CA LYS A 3 14.29 -4.02 0.40
C LYS A 3 13.01 -4.84 0.17
N ALA A 4 13.05 -5.81 -0.75
CA ALA A 4 11.86 -6.54 -1.21
C ALA A 4 11.45 -7.72 -0.31
N ASN A 5 12.22 -8.06 0.73
CA ASN A 5 11.91 -9.16 1.65
C ASN A 5 12.14 -8.78 3.12
N LEU A 6 12.23 -7.48 3.43
CA LEU A 6 12.64 -7.02 4.76
C LEU A 6 11.68 -7.52 5.84
N CYS A 7 10.37 -7.49 5.60
CA CYS A 7 9.39 -7.92 6.59
C CYS A 7 9.50 -9.41 6.89
N ARG A 8 9.59 -10.25 5.85
CA ARG A 8 9.78 -11.71 6.00
C ARG A 8 11.08 -12.05 6.74
N ILE A 9 12.19 -11.45 6.31
CA ILE A 9 13.51 -11.74 6.90
C ILE A 9 13.54 -11.32 8.36
N SER A 10 12.97 -10.16 8.71
CA SER A 10 12.94 -9.68 10.08
C SER A 10 12.19 -10.63 11.03
N TYR A 11 11.15 -11.32 10.58
CA TYR A 11 10.39 -12.24 11.45
C TYR A 11 11.03 -13.63 11.62
N ILE A 12 12.11 -13.96 10.90
CA ILE A 12 12.81 -15.25 11.03
C ILE A 12 13.11 -15.62 12.49
N PRO A 13 13.67 -14.73 13.34
CA PRO A 13 13.95 -15.07 14.74
C PRO A 13 12.70 -15.47 15.53
N VAL A 14 11.55 -14.85 15.28
CA VAL A 14 10.28 -15.15 15.96
C VAL A 14 9.81 -16.57 15.61
N PHE A 15 9.91 -16.95 14.33
CA PHE A 15 9.61 -18.32 13.88
C PHE A 15 10.63 -19.33 14.36
N SER A 16 11.91 -18.98 14.37
CA SER A 16 13.00 -19.86 14.83
C SER A 16 12.86 -20.20 16.29
N ILE A 17 12.54 -19.23 17.15
CA ILE A 17 12.28 -19.47 18.57
C ILE A 17 11.11 -20.43 18.73
N TYR A 18 9.97 -20.15 18.07
CA TYR A 18 8.80 -21.04 18.11
C TYR A 18 9.14 -22.48 17.68
N ALA A 19 9.89 -22.65 16.59
CA ALA A 19 10.23 -23.96 16.06
C ALA A 19 11.26 -24.73 16.91
N ALA A 20 12.20 -24.03 17.53
CA ALA A 20 13.28 -24.63 18.30
C ALA A 20 12.84 -25.11 19.69
N ILE A 21 11.80 -24.49 20.28
CA ILE A 21 11.41 -24.76 21.67
C ILE A 21 11.00 -26.21 21.91
N PRO A 22 10.13 -26.86 21.11
CA PRO A 22 9.80 -28.27 21.34
C PRO A 22 11.03 -29.18 21.29
N ILE A 23 12.02 -28.84 20.44
CA ILE A 23 13.28 -29.60 20.33
C ILE A 23 14.11 -29.43 21.60
N ILE A 24 14.32 -28.19 22.05
CA ILE A 24 15.18 -27.89 23.20
C ILE A 24 14.52 -28.37 24.51
N HIS A 25 13.21 -28.14 24.63
CA HIS A 25 12.47 -28.41 25.85
C HIS A 25 12.18 -29.90 26.06
N ASP A 26 11.72 -30.60 25.02
CA ASP A 26 11.29 -31.99 25.18
C ASP A 26 12.21 -33.00 24.48
N VAL A 27 12.58 -32.76 23.22
CA VAL A 27 13.30 -33.77 22.42
C VAL A 27 14.74 -33.97 22.89
N MET A 28 15.53 -32.90 23.01
CA MET A 28 16.93 -32.99 23.46
C MET A 28 17.08 -33.72 24.79
N PRO A 29 16.33 -33.36 25.86
CA PRO A 29 16.46 -34.05 27.15
C PRO A 29 15.87 -35.46 27.16
N ASN A 30 14.81 -35.74 26.39
CA ASN A 30 14.03 -36.97 26.54
C ASN A 30 13.97 -37.88 25.31
N HIS A 31 14.74 -37.63 24.24
CA HIS A 31 14.68 -38.38 22.97
C HIS A 31 14.73 -39.92 23.14
N ASN A 32 15.50 -40.43 24.09
CA ASN A 32 15.63 -41.87 24.34
C ASN A 32 14.37 -42.51 24.94
N ARG A 33 13.42 -41.70 25.44
CA ARG A 33 12.17 -42.14 26.07
C ARG A 33 10.97 -41.96 25.15
N TYR A 34 11.15 -41.36 23.97
CA TYR A 34 10.07 -41.11 23.03
C TYR A 34 9.63 -42.38 22.34
N TYR A 35 8.34 -42.67 22.42
CA TYR A 35 7.68 -43.69 21.61
C TYR A 35 7.24 -43.12 20.26
N SER A 36 6.81 -43.97 19.34
CA SER A 36 6.29 -43.55 18.04
C SER A 36 5.13 -42.55 18.14
N GLU A 37 4.30 -42.68 19.17
CA GLU A 37 3.17 -41.79 19.42
C GLU A 37 3.62 -40.37 19.77
N ASP A 38 4.70 -40.23 20.54
CA ASP A 38 5.25 -38.92 20.92
C ASP A 38 5.83 -38.18 19.71
N TRP A 39 6.47 -38.90 18.78
CA TRP A 39 6.94 -38.34 17.52
C TRP A 39 5.78 -37.87 16.62
N ILE A 40 4.66 -38.61 16.59
CA ILE A 40 3.46 -38.21 15.86
C ILE A 40 2.82 -36.98 16.51
N ALA A 41 2.74 -36.93 17.84
CA ALA A 41 2.23 -35.78 18.58
C ALA A 41 3.09 -34.53 18.32
N LEU A 42 4.42 -34.67 18.34
CA LEU A 42 5.36 -33.61 18.00
C LEU A 42 5.15 -33.10 16.57
N ALA A 43 5.04 -34.00 15.59
CA ALA A 43 4.74 -33.64 14.21
C ALA A 43 3.39 -32.91 14.08
N GLY A 44 2.36 -33.38 14.78
CA GLY A 44 1.05 -32.75 14.85
C GLY A 44 1.11 -31.33 15.42
N MET A 45 1.89 -31.11 16.48
CA MET A 45 2.11 -29.77 17.05
C MET A 45 2.76 -28.81 16.05
N TYR A 46 3.76 -29.27 15.29
CA TYR A 46 4.35 -28.45 14.24
C TYR A 46 3.36 -28.10 13.12
N VAL A 47 2.56 -29.08 12.68
CA VAL A 47 1.50 -28.83 11.68
C VAL A 47 0.51 -27.78 12.19
N LEU A 48 0.01 -27.93 13.42
CA LEU A 48 -0.89 -26.94 14.03
C LEU A 48 -0.25 -25.57 14.16
N GLY A 49 1.01 -25.51 14.63
CA GLY A 49 1.77 -24.28 14.74
C GLY A 49 1.94 -23.56 13.41
N THR A 50 2.26 -24.29 12.34
CA THR A 50 2.36 -23.73 11.01
C THR A 50 1.02 -23.16 10.52
N LEU A 51 -0.09 -23.89 10.72
CA LEU A 51 -1.44 -23.43 10.37
C LEU A 51 -1.81 -22.13 11.10
N ILE A 52 -1.56 -22.07 12.41
CA ILE A 52 -1.80 -20.87 13.24
C ILE A 52 -0.96 -19.68 12.78
N SER A 53 0.24 -19.95 12.24
CA SER A 53 1.15 -18.92 11.76
C SER A 53 0.86 -18.42 10.34
N LEU A 54 0.00 -19.11 9.57
CA LEU A 54 -0.34 -18.74 8.18
C LEU A 54 -0.84 -17.29 8.02
N PRO A 55 -1.72 -16.75 8.89
CA PRO A 55 -2.15 -15.36 8.78
C PRO A 55 -0.99 -14.37 8.87
N LEU A 56 -0.01 -14.63 9.74
CA LEU A 56 1.18 -13.80 9.87
C LEU A 56 2.03 -13.88 8.60
N LEU A 57 2.30 -15.09 8.08
CA LEU A 57 3.05 -15.30 6.84
C LEU A 57 2.39 -14.61 5.65
N TYR A 58 1.07 -14.71 5.52
CA TYR A 58 0.30 -14.03 4.48
C TYR A 58 0.45 -12.50 4.59
N LEU A 59 0.32 -11.93 5.79
CA LEU A 59 0.44 -10.49 6.00
C LEU A 59 1.86 -9.97 5.70
N LEU A 60 2.89 -10.73 6.09
CA LEU A 60 4.29 -10.43 5.77
C LEU A 60 4.54 -10.51 4.26
N LYS A 61 4.03 -11.54 3.59
CA LYS A 61 4.11 -11.69 2.13
C LYS A 61 3.46 -10.53 1.40
N LYS A 62 2.23 -10.19 1.80
CA LYS A 62 1.49 -9.03 1.28
C LYS A 62 2.22 -7.72 1.56
N ALA A 63 2.98 -7.60 2.65
CA ALA A 63 3.78 -6.41 2.97
C ALA A 63 4.89 -6.19 1.96
N ASP A 64 5.67 -7.23 1.72
CA ASP A 64 6.76 -7.21 0.76
C ASP A 64 6.27 -6.96 -0.68
N GLU A 65 5.15 -7.57 -1.09
CA GLU A 65 4.61 -7.44 -2.46
C GLU A 65 3.94 -6.10 -2.74
N SER A 66 3.35 -5.46 -1.71
CA SER A 66 2.60 -4.22 -1.90
C SER A 66 3.45 -3.00 -2.28
N GLY A 67 4.78 -3.09 -2.23
CA GLY A 67 5.70 -1.99 -2.53
C GLY A 67 5.62 -0.81 -1.55
N SER A 68 4.55 -0.69 -0.75
CA SER A 68 4.42 0.22 0.38
C SER A 68 5.39 -0.24 1.47
N GLY A 69 6.62 0.27 1.43
CA GLY A 69 7.66 -0.11 2.38
C GLY A 69 7.16 0.08 3.81
N VAL A 70 7.16 -0.99 4.60
CA VAL A 70 6.83 -0.86 6.02
C VAL A 70 7.99 -0.12 6.69
N SER A 71 7.68 0.97 7.39
CA SER A 71 8.70 1.75 8.08
C SER A 71 9.45 0.87 9.09
N ILE A 72 10.79 0.85 9.02
CA ILE A 72 11.66 0.13 9.95
C ILE A 72 11.34 0.50 11.41
N ALA A 73 11.05 1.79 11.65
CA ALA A 73 10.68 2.32 12.96
C ALA A 73 9.37 1.71 13.51
N SER A 74 8.47 1.25 12.63
CA SER A 74 7.22 0.57 13.02
C SER A 74 7.37 -0.95 13.12
N LEU A 75 8.31 -1.55 12.38
CA LEU A 75 8.59 -2.98 12.40
C LEU A 75 9.33 -3.40 13.67
N PHE A 76 10.37 -2.64 14.03
CA PHE A 76 11.22 -2.94 15.18
C PHE A 76 10.45 -3.13 16.50
N PRO A 77 9.55 -2.21 16.94
CA PRO A 77 8.82 -2.39 18.19
C PRO A 77 7.91 -3.62 18.15
N ARG A 78 7.24 -3.91 17.02
CA ARG A 78 6.37 -5.09 16.88
C ARG A 78 7.14 -6.40 17.03
N LEU A 79 8.32 -6.45 16.42
CA LEU A 79 9.22 -7.59 16.49
C LEU A 79 9.76 -7.76 17.91
N LEU A 80 10.21 -6.67 18.54
CA LEU A 80 10.69 -6.68 19.92
C LEU A 80 9.59 -7.15 20.89
N THR A 81 8.35 -6.66 20.75
CA THR A 81 7.22 -7.12 21.57
C THR A 81 6.95 -8.62 21.37
N SER A 82 7.04 -9.12 20.14
CA SER A 82 6.82 -10.54 19.85
C SER A 82 7.89 -11.42 20.50
N ILE A 83 9.18 -11.03 20.38
CA ILE A 83 10.28 -11.77 21.01
C ILE A 83 10.19 -11.71 22.54
N LEU A 84 9.93 -10.54 23.11
CA LEU A 84 9.78 -10.39 24.56
C LEU A 84 8.63 -11.24 25.10
N ALA A 85 7.48 -11.27 24.41
CA ALA A 85 6.37 -12.11 24.79
C ALA A 85 6.74 -13.61 24.80
N GLN A 86 7.50 -14.07 23.79
CA GLN A 86 8.01 -15.45 23.76
C GLN A 86 8.97 -15.75 24.92
N VAL A 87 9.89 -14.83 25.22
CA VAL A 87 10.83 -14.97 26.36
C VAL A 87 10.09 -14.99 27.71
N ILE A 88 9.05 -14.17 27.87
CA ILE A 88 8.20 -14.19 29.07
C ILE A 88 7.47 -15.53 29.20
N CYS A 89 6.88 -16.04 28.11
CA CYS A 89 6.23 -17.36 28.12
C CYS A 89 7.22 -18.46 28.51
N LEU A 90 8.43 -18.44 27.95
CA LEU A 90 9.49 -19.37 28.30
C LEU A 90 9.85 -19.32 29.77
N TYR A 91 10.02 -18.13 30.34
CA TYR A 91 10.42 -17.99 31.75
C TYR A 91 9.34 -18.50 32.72
N PHE A 92 8.07 -18.16 32.49
CA PHE A 92 6.98 -18.49 33.42
C PHE A 92 6.37 -19.88 33.20
N LEU A 93 6.38 -20.39 31.98
CA LEU A 93 5.65 -21.62 31.61
C LEU A 93 6.57 -22.78 31.27
N TRP A 94 7.89 -22.66 31.50
CA TRP A 94 8.86 -23.72 31.24
C TRP A 94 8.42 -25.07 31.81
N GLU A 95 8.03 -25.12 33.08
CA GLU A 95 7.67 -26.37 33.77
C GLU A 95 6.40 -27.04 33.21
N ASN A 96 5.58 -26.33 32.43
CA ASN A 96 4.33 -26.85 31.90
C ASN A 96 4.27 -26.77 30.38
N ALA A 97 4.69 -27.85 29.72
CA ALA A 97 4.79 -27.98 28.27
C ALA A 97 3.48 -27.62 27.54
N ILE A 98 2.32 -28.04 28.07
CA ILE A 98 1.02 -27.77 27.43
C ILE A 98 0.75 -26.27 27.36
N TYR A 99 0.85 -25.57 28.50
CA TYR A 99 0.63 -24.12 28.54
C TYR A 99 1.73 -23.36 27.78
N LEU A 100 2.97 -23.86 27.79
CA LEU A 100 4.05 -23.29 27.01
C LEU A 100 3.72 -23.32 25.50
N TYR A 101 3.36 -24.46 24.94
CA TYR A 101 3.08 -24.54 23.49
C TYR A 101 1.82 -23.77 23.09
N LEU A 102 0.79 -23.76 23.94
CA LEU A 102 -0.43 -22.99 23.71
C LEU A 102 -0.15 -21.48 23.73
N SER A 103 0.59 -21.00 24.73
CA SER A 103 0.95 -19.58 24.85
C SER A 103 1.82 -19.12 23.68
N MET A 104 2.80 -19.92 23.27
CA MET A 104 3.65 -19.61 22.11
C MET A 104 2.85 -19.51 20.82
N SER A 105 1.86 -20.39 20.62
CA SER A 105 0.94 -20.32 19.48
C SER A 105 0.05 -19.06 19.55
N THR A 106 -0.37 -18.68 20.76
CA THR A 106 -1.12 -17.43 21.00
C THR A 106 -0.30 -16.19 20.67
N VAL A 107 1.01 -16.20 20.99
CA VAL A 107 1.91 -15.10 20.62
C VAL A 107 1.96 -14.92 19.10
N MET A 108 2.00 -16.01 18.32
CA MET A 108 1.99 -15.92 16.85
C MET A 108 0.71 -15.26 16.31
N VAL A 109 -0.44 -15.59 16.89
CA VAL A 109 -1.73 -14.95 16.54
C VAL A 109 -1.73 -13.47 16.93
N LEU A 110 -1.24 -13.14 18.12
CA LEU A 110 -1.15 -11.76 18.58
C LEU A 110 -0.22 -10.94 17.68
N SER A 111 0.92 -11.49 17.29
CA SER A 111 1.84 -10.87 16.33
C SER A 111 1.16 -10.61 14.98
N ALA A 112 0.35 -11.56 14.49
CA ALA A 112 -0.44 -11.38 13.27
C ALA A 112 -1.46 -10.24 13.43
N ALA A 113 -2.19 -10.22 14.55
CA ALA A 113 -3.18 -9.19 14.84
C ALA A 113 -2.57 -7.79 14.95
N LEU A 114 -1.43 -7.66 15.66
CA LEU A 114 -0.69 -6.41 15.78
C LEU A 114 -0.16 -5.94 14.41
N PHE A 115 0.34 -6.86 13.60
CA PHE A 115 0.82 -6.55 12.26
C PHE A 115 -0.32 -6.09 11.33
N GLY A 116 -1.48 -6.75 11.41
CA GLY A 116 -2.67 -6.40 10.63
C GLY A 116 -3.33 -5.08 11.08
N ALA A 117 -3.50 -4.88 12.38
CA ALA A 117 -4.11 -3.67 12.95
C ALA A 117 -3.29 -2.42 12.64
N GLY A 118 -1.96 -2.52 12.73
CA GLY A 118 -1.03 -1.44 12.39
C GLY A 118 -0.91 -1.16 10.89
N ARG A 119 -1.71 -1.82 10.05
CA ARG A 119 -1.71 -1.69 8.59
C ARG A 119 -3.04 -1.20 8.02
N LYS A 120 -3.96 -0.70 8.85
CA LYS A 120 -5.06 0.14 8.37
C LYS A 120 -4.43 1.36 7.70
N GLY A 121 -4.21 1.26 6.39
CA GLY A 121 -4.00 2.41 5.54
C GLY A 121 -5.20 3.30 5.77
N LEU A 122 -4.95 4.51 6.27
CA LEU A 122 -5.98 5.52 6.17
C LEU A 122 -6.27 5.64 4.67
N ASN A 123 -7.55 5.77 4.34
CA ASN A 123 -8.07 5.95 2.99
C ASN A 123 -7.56 7.30 2.44
N LEU A 124 -6.25 7.47 2.34
CA LEU A 124 -5.58 8.73 2.07
C LEU A 124 -4.65 8.55 0.89
N LEU A 125 -4.81 9.47 -0.07
CA LEU A 125 -3.99 9.60 -1.25
C LEU A 125 -3.17 10.87 -1.14
N LYS A 126 -1.92 10.84 -1.59
CA LYS A 126 -1.08 12.04 -1.71
C LYS A 126 -0.73 12.26 -3.17
N ASP A 127 -0.96 13.48 -3.65
CA ASP A 127 -0.46 13.92 -4.95
C ASP A 127 1.02 14.32 -4.83
N LYS A 128 1.87 13.73 -5.66
CA LYS A 128 3.31 14.03 -5.72
C LYS A 128 3.59 15.42 -6.30
N ASP A 129 2.74 15.87 -7.22
CA ASP A 129 3.02 17.08 -8.00
C ASP A 129 2.60 18.33 -7.23
N THR A 130 1.47 18.27 -6.52
CA THR A 130 0.97 19.38 -5.70
C THR A 130 1.29 19.24 -4.22
N GLY A 131 1.62 18.03 -3.74
CA GLY A 131 1.80 17.74 -2.32
C GLY A 131 0.48 17.61 -1.54
N ASN A 132 -0.68 17.78 -2.19
CA ASN A 132 -1.99 17.73 -1.55
C ASN A 132 -2.34 16.32 -1.06
N ILE A 133 -3.05 16.23 0.06
CA ILE A 133 -3.53 14.97 0.64
C ILE A 133 -5.06 14.91 0.48
N TYR A 134 -5.56 13.77 0.04
CA TYR A 134 -6.97 13.53 -0.22
C TYR A 134 -7.47 12.34 0.60
N GLU A 135 -8.68 12.43 1.15
CA GLU A 135 -9.38 11.35 1.82
C GLU A 135 -10.41 10.68 0.89
N ILE A 136 -10.25 9.38 0.65
CA ILE A 136 -11.19 8.54 -0.08
C ILE A 136 -12.43 8.31 0.79
N ARG A 137 -13.54 8.90 0.38
CA ARG A 137 -14.88 8.64 0.92
C ARG A 137 -15.77 8.11 -0.21
N GLY A 138 -16.02 6.81 -0.20
CA GLY A 138 -16.77 6.15 -1.27
C GLY A 138 -15.99 6.15 -2.60
N SER A 139 -16.60 6.67 -3.67
CA SER A 139 -15.99 6.75 -5.02
C SER A 139 -15.27 8.08 -5.31
N LYS A 140 -15.15 8.95 -4.32
CA LYS A 140 -14.55 10.29 -4.45
C LYS A 140 -13.46 10.49 -3.40
N ALA A 141 -12.41 11.22 -3.79
CA ALA A 141 -11.31 11.63 -2.94
C ALA A 141 -11.46 13.13 -2.64
N TYR A 142 -11.53 13.50 -1.36
CA TYR A 142 -11.76 14.86 -0.90
C TYR A 142 -10.45 15.45 -0.40
N ARG A 143 -10.06 16.62 -0.90
CA ARG A 143 -8.85 17.32 -0.45
C ARG A 143 -9.01 17.72 1.01
N LEU A 144 -8.02 17.38 1.82
CA LEU A 144 -7.92 17.83 3.21
C LEU A 144 -7.53 19.31 3.25
N SER A 145 -8.10 20.05 4.21
CA SER A 145 -7.66 21.42 4.48
C SER A 145 -6.22 21.42 5.01
N ASP A 146 -5.53 22.56 4.89
CA ASP A 146 -4.13 22.66 5.34
C ASP A 146 -3.98 22.36 6.85
N GLU A 147 -4.98 22.75 7.66
CA GLU A 147 -5.03 22.47 9.09
C GLU A 147 -5.17 20.97 9.40
N GLU A 148 -6.04 20.29 8.64
CA GLU A 148 -6.25 18.85 8.76
C GLU A 148 -5.02 18.10 8.28
N ALA A 149 -4.46 18.47 7.12
CA ALA A 149 -3.25 17.88 6.55
C ALA A 149 -2.06 17.94 7.52
N VAL A 150 -1.87 19.07 8.22
CA VAL A 150 -0.80 19.22 9.23
C VAL A 150 -1.04 18.30 10.43
N ARG A 151 -2.27 18.19 10.95
CA ARG A 151 -2.61 17.24 12.03
C ARG A 151 -2.37 15.80 11.59
N TYR A 152 -2.70 15.46 10.35
CA TYR A 152 -2.47 14.14 9.80
C TYR A 152 -0.97 13.86 9.66
N GLN A 153 -0.18 14.81 9.16
CA GLN A 153 1.26 14.67 9.01
C GLN A 153 1.98 14.48 10.35
N THR A 154 1.57 15.22 11.40
CA THR A 154 2.11 15.04 12.75
C THR A 154 1.74 13.68 13.35
N SER A 155 0.50 13.21 13.16
CA SER A 155 0.07 11.91 13.70
C SER A 155 0.63 10.70 12.94
N MET A 156 0.87 10.83 11.62
CA MET A 156 1.37 9.77 10.75
C MET A 156 2.88 9.58 10.82
N CYS A 157 3.65 10.66 10.99
CA CYS A 157 5.10 10.60 11.14
C CYS A 157 5.51 9.65 12.28
N GLY A 158 4.73 9.62 13.38
CA GLY A 158 4.93 8.70 14.49
C GLY A 158 4.45 7.26 14.26
N LYS A 159 3.60 7.00 13.26
CA LYS A 159 2.99 5.67 12.99
C LYS A 159 3.58 4.94 11.79
N GLY A 160 4.43 5.58 10.99
CA GLY A 160 5.13 4.96 9.86
C GLY A 160 4.21 4.45 8.75
N ILE A 161 3.01 5.06 8.62
CA ILE A 161 2.01 4.69 7.62
C ILE A 161 2.43 5.32 6.28
N ALA A 162 2.66 4.48 5.27
CA ALA A 162 2.90 4.93 3.90
C ALA A 162 1.56 5.33 3.26
N LEU A 163 1.46 6.57 2.77
CA LEU A 163 0.32 7.05 2.00
C LEU A 163 0.38 6.44 0.59
N ALA A 164 -0.77 6.15 -0.01
CA ALA A 164 -0.82 5.83 -1.42
C ALA A 164 -0.55 7.11 -2.22
N GLU A 165 0.44 7.09 -3.12
CA GLU A 165 0.83 8.28 -3.87
C GLU A 165 0.41 8.16 -5.34
N PHE A 166 -0.07 9.26 -5.91
CA PHE A 166 -0.30 9.41 -7.35
C PHE A 166 0.35 10.70 -7.85
N SER A 167 0.54 10.81 -9.16
CA SER A 167 1.07 12.01 -9.82
C SER A 167 -0.03 12.54 -10.72
N SER A 168 -0.56 13.71 -10.40
CA SER A 168 -1.64 14.33 -11.16
C SER A 168 -1.24 14.66 -12.60
N SER A 169 0.03 14.98 -12.85
CA SER A 169 0.58 15.24 -14.18
C SER A 169 0.55 14.03 -15.13
N GLN A 170 0.34 12.81 -14.60
CA GLN A 170 0.17 11.61 -15.41
C GLN A 170 -1.25 11.46 -15.97
N TYR A 171 -2.19 12.31 -15.56
CA TYR A 171 -3.60 12.24 -15.96
C TYR A 171 -4.03 13.52 -16.69
N SER A 172 -4.27 13.40 -17.99
CA SER A 172 -4.80 14.50 -18.81
C SER A 172 -6.22 14.88 -18.37
N GLY A 173 -6.48 16.19 -18.22
CA GLY A 173 -7.80 16.72 -17.82
C GLY A 173 -8.09 16.69 -16.31
N LEU A 174 -7.10 16.33 -15.49
CA LEU A 174 -7.23 16.37 -14.04
C LEU A 174 -7.09 17.81 -13.51
N ASP A 175 -8.17 18.36 -12.97
CA ASP A 175 -8.13 19.64 -12.27
C ASP A 175 -7.43 19.50 -10.91
N THR A 176 -6.15 19.89 -10.87
CA THR A 176 -5.29 19.86 -9.68
C THR A 176 -5.74 20.82 -8.58
N ASN A 177 -6.58 21.82 -8.91
CA ASN A 177 -7.14 22.76 -7.94
C ASN A 177 -8.47 22.29 -7.36
N SER A 178 -9.06 21.21 -7.89
CA SER A 178 -10.31 20.68 -7.39
C SER A 178 -10.16 20.15 -5.95
N SER A 179 -11.14 20.49 -5.10
CA SER A 179 -11.26 19.93 -3.76
C SER A 179 -11.82 18.51 -3.75
N VAL A 180 -12.34 18.03 -4.89
CA VAL A 180 -12.92 16.69 -5.03
C VAL A 180 -12.47 16.03 -6.32
N LEU A 181 -11.89 14.84 -6.18
CA LEU A 181 -11.36 14.03 -7.26
C LEU A 181 -12.14 12.72 -7.41
N PRO A 182 -12.55 12.31 -8.62
CA PRO A 182 -13.13 10.99 -8.85
C PRO A 182 -12.04 9.90 -8.76
N ILE A 183 -12.30 8.76 -8.12
CA ILE A 183 -11.25 7.73 -7.90
C ILE A 183 -10.94 6.90 -9.16
N ASN A 184 -11.84 6.89 -10.14
CA ASN A 184 -11.61 6.23 -11.42
C ASN A 184 -10.86 7.15 -12.37
N PHE A 185 -9.54 7.16 -12.23
CA PHE A 185 -8.65 7.69 -13.26
C PHE A 185 -8.24 6.55 -14.18
N GLY A 186 -8.77 6.55 -15.40
CA GLY A 186 -8.19 5.71 -16.45
C GLY A 186 -6.81 6.28 -16.80
N PRO A 187 -5.73 5.47 -16.84
CA PRO A 187 -4.50 5.93 -17.48
C PRO A 187 -4.89 6.38 -18.89
N SER A 188 -4.52 7.61 -19.26
CA SER A 188 -4.76 8.08 -20.61
C SER A 188 -3.94 7.18 -21.52
N HIS A 189 -4.59 6.19 -22.13
CA HIS A 189 -4.06 5.55 -23.32
C HIS A 189 -3.70 6.68 -24.30
N THR A 190 -2.54 6.51 -24.90
CA THR A 190 -1.64 7.48 -25.53
C THR A 190 -2.18 8.30 -26.71
N ASP A 191 -3.49 8.51 -26.86
CA ASP A 191 -4.08 9.14 -28.05
C ASP A 191 -4.97 10.37 -27.79
N ILE A 192 -5.06 10.88 -26.55
CA ILE A 192 -5.83 12.12 -26.23
C ILE A 192 -4.90 13.31 -26.00
N ASN A 193 -3.79 13.37 -26.74
CA ASN A 193 -3.04 14.62 -26.98
C ASN A 193 -3.50 15.30 -28.28
N GLN A 194 -4.65 14.92 -28.83
CA GLN A 194 -5.38 15.80 -29.72
C GLN A 194 -6.27 16.67 -28.84
N GLY A 195 -5.67 17.70 -28.23
CA GLY A 195 -6.47 18.83 -27.76
C GLY A 195 -7.41 19.21 -28.89
N ILE A 196 -8.71 19.35 -28.60
CA ILE A 196 -9.70 19.78 -29.59
C ILE A 196 -9.23 21.17 -30.05
N ALA A 197 -8.47 21.20 -31.15
CA ALA A 197 -8.02 22.42 -31.75
C ALA A 197 -9.26 23.05 -32.35
N ILE A 198 -9.66 24.20 -31.83
CA ILE A 198 -10.79 24.95 -32.38
C ILE A 198 -10.22 25.98 -33.33
N ASN A 199 -10.68 26.00 -34.57
CA ASN A 199 -10.26 27.00 -35.53
C ASN A 199 -10.67 28.39 -35.00
N PRO A 200 -9.71 29.29 -34.74
CA PRO A 200 -10.01 30.57 -34.10
C PRO A 200 -10.82 31.53 -34.99
N SER A 201 -10.87 31.28 -36.31
CA SER A 201 -11.67 32.08 -37.25
C SER A 201 -13.13 31.65 -37.37
N SER A 202 -13.43 30.36 -37.21
CA SER A 202 -14.77 29.79 -37.39
C SER A 202 -15.41 29.28 -36.09
N GLY A 203 -14.62 29.10 -35.01
CA GLY A 203 -15.10 28.51 -33.77
C GLY A 203 -15.39 27.01 -33.87
N MET A 204 -15.03 26.38 -35.00
CA MET A 204 -15.34 24.98 -35.29
C MET A 204 -14.19 24.06 -34.87
N PRO A 205 -14.48 22.83 -34.38
CA PRO A 205 -13.46 21.86 -34.03
C PRO A 205 -12.69 21.39 -35.28
N MET A 206 -11.40 21.16 -35.11
CA MET A 206 -10.48 20.73 -36.16
C MET A 206 -10.18 19.25 -36.08
N VAL A 207 -10.16 18.61 -37.25
CA VAL A 207 -9.74 17.23 -37.45
C VAL A 207 -8.25 17.24 -37.80
N GLY A 208 -7.41 16.69 -36.91
CA GLY A 208 -5.95 16.64 -37.10
C GLY A 208 -5.15 17.77 -36.43
N GLY A 209 -5.74 18.51 -35.49
CA GLY A 209 -5.06 19.58 -34.75
C GLY A 209 -4.92 20.89 -35.54
N ILE A 210 -3.96 21.75 -35.17
CA ILE A 210 -3.70 23.06 -35.79
C ILE A 210 -3.31 22.93 -37.28
N SER A 211 -2.67 21.82 -37.68
CA SER A 211 -2.35 21.50 -39.08
C SER A 211 -3.51 20.83 -39.84
N GLY A 212 -4.64 20.63 -39.18
CA GLY A 212 -5.83 19.96 -39.72
C GLY A 212 -6.76 20.89 -40.48
N LEU A 213 -7.97 20.39 -40.74
CA LEU A 213 -9.08 21.15 -41.30
C LEU A 213 -10.25 21.14 -40.31
N ASP A 214 -10.99 22.23 -40.24
CA ASP A 214 -12.28 22.24 -39.55
C ASP A 214 -13.35 21.47 -40.35
N ILE A 215 -14.54 21.28 -39.76
CA ILE A 215 -15.62 20.51 -40.40
C ILE A 215 -16.15 21.14 -41.70
N HIS A 216 -15.84 22.41 -41.95
CA HIS A 216 -16.17 23.13 -43.17
C HIS A 216 -15.00 23.15 -44.16
N GLY A 217 -13.91 22.45 -43.87
CA GLY A 217 -12.73 22.35 -44.71
C GLY A 217 -11.78 23.55 -44.62
N ASN A 218 -11.93 24.43 -43.62
CA ASN A 218 -11.01 25.56 -43.45
C ASN A 218 -9.77 25.13 -42.65
N SER A 219 -8.60 25.62 -43.06
CA SER A 219 -7.36 25.53 -42.28
C SER A 219 -7.40 26.44 -41.03
N TRP A 220 -6.47 26.23 -40.09
CA TRP A 220 -6.35 27.06 -38.88
C TRP A 220 -6.27 28.56 -39.20
N GLY A 221 -7.11 29.36 -38.53
CA GLY A 221 -7.10 30.81 -38.70
C GLY A 221 -7.68 31.28 -40.04
N THR A 222 -8.43 30.40 -40.73
CA THR A 222 -9.12 30.74 -41.98
C THR A 222 -10.61 30.45 -41.89
N ASN A 223 -11.41 31.22 -42.63
CA ASN A 223 -12.85 30.99 -42.78
C ASN A 223 -13.25 31.41 -44.20
N PHE A 224 -13.01 30.54 -45.18
CA PHE A 224 -13.27 30.85 -46.59
C PHE A 224 -14.76 30.76 -46.95
N ASN A 225 -15.50 29.94 -46.21
CA ASN A 225 -16.91 29.65 -46.47
C ASN A 225 -17.86 30.62 -45.74
N GLU A 226 -17.39 31.41 -44.76
CA GLU A 226 -18.15 32.47 -44.11
C GLU A 226 -17.35 33.79 -44.05
N PRO A 227 -17.81 34.88 -44.68
CA PRO A 227 -17.03 36.12 -44.86
C PRO A 227 -16.85 36.96 -43.59
N SER A 228 -17.41 36.57 -42.45
CA SER A 228 -17.22 37.25 -41.16
C SER A 228 -16.05 36.64 -40.39
N ASN A 229 -14.83 37.09 -40.68
CA ASN A 229 -13.64 36.64 -39.96
C ASN A 229 -13.46 37.47 -38.67
N THR A 230 -13.45 36.80 -37.51
CA THR A 230 -13.22 37.44 -36.20
C THR A 230 -11.79 37.22 -35.69
N TYR A 231 -10.92 36.64 -36.53
CA TYR A 231 -9.54 36.32 -36.17
C TYR A 231 -8.65 37.56 -36.16
N ASP A 232 -8.08 37.85 -34.98
CA ASP A 232 -7.08 38.90 -34.79
C ASP A 232 -5.68 38.27 -34.66
N PRO A 233 -4.80 38.44 -35.66
CA PRO A 233 -3.45 37.86 -35.66
C PRO A 233 -2.52 38.45 -34.59
N ASN A 234 -2.89 39.57 -33.94
CA ASN A 234 -2.09 40.19 -32.88
C ASN A 234 -2.44 39.67 -31.48
N ARG A 235 -3.46 38.82 -31.35
CA ARG A 235 -4.03 38.46 -30.05
C ARG A 235 -3.33 37.30 -29.32
N GLY A 236 -2.34 36.65 -29.95
CA GLY A 236 -1.52 35.60 -29.33
C GLY A 236 -2.33 34.47 -28.70
N TYR A 237 -2.87 33.57 -29.52
CA TYR A 237 -3.65 32.39 -29.11
C TYR A 237 -2.76 31.19 -28.81
#